data_AF-A0A7K1G446-F1
#
_entry.id   AF-A0A7K1G446-F1
#
_cell.length_a   1.000
_cell.length_b   1.000
_cell.length_c   1.000
_cell.angle_alpha   90.00
_cell.angle_beta   90.00
_cell.angle_gamma   90.00
#
_symmetry.space_group_name_H-M   'P 1'
#
loop_
_entity.id
_entity.type
_entity.pdbx_description
1 polymer ?
#
loop_
_entity_poly.entity_id
_entity_poly.type
_entity_poly.pdbx_seq_one_letter_code
_entity_poly.pdbx_strand_id
1 'polypeptide(L)'
;MIKKLLKIIFVLTLSTSIYGQQTNDVESKEKTNPIIYAELFGGFSAMDHVGFSGGVELNYQYKKSLFSLRYANATGYISNEINPFFPFPTYYKSEDNSEYALLYGRRWMSERRSFSVSAGISCNNLDSKRRFIDEEAETYGFNQKYETFYGVPFEASYKWFYKKKRSKLIYNALIPSIGAKIFGNISKNSYIGFGLSIGLGFSKEYK
;
A
#
# COMPACT_ATOMS: atom_id res chain seq x y z
N MET A 1 -14.64 25.83 -0.59
CA MET A 1 -13.50 24.97 -0.99
C MET A 1 -13.89 23.81 -1.93
N ILE A 2 -15.00 23.11 -1.67
CA ILE A 2 -15.50 21.99 -2.50
C ILE A 2 -15.60 22.28 -4.01
N LYS A 3 -16.06 23.47 -4.40
CA LYS A 3 -16.17 23.86 -5.83
C LYS A 3 -14.82 23.98 -6.54
N LYS A 4 -13.75 24.34 -5.82
CA LYS A 4 -12.38 24.40 -6.38
C LYS A 4 -11.79 22.99 -6.51
N LEU A 5 -12.04 22.12 -5.53
CA LEU A 5 -11.61 20.73 -5.54
C LEU A 5 -12.26 19.93 -6.71
N LEU A 6 -13.57 20.13 -6.92
CA LEU A 6 -14.31 19.54 -8.05
C LEU A 6 -13.76 19.96 -9.41
N LYS A 7 -13.36 21.22 -9.58
CA LYS A 7 -12.73 21.70 -10.82
C LYS A 7 -11.38 21.04 -11.08
N ILE A 8 -10.58 20.82 -10.03
CA ILE A 8 -9.28 20.16 -10.14
C ILE A 8 -9.45 18.67 -10.51
N ILE A 9 -10.38 17.98 -9.85
CA ILE A 9 -10.72 16.59 -10.16
C ILE A 9 -11.24 16.47 -11.61
N PHE A 10 -12.11 17.38 -12.04
CA PHE A 10 -12.65 17.40 -13.40
C PHE A 10 -11.56 17.58 -14.48
N VAL A 11 -10.62 18.50 -14.25
CA VAL A 11 -9.48 18.72 -15.17
C VAL A 11 -8.54 17.52 -15.20
N LEU A 12 -8.29 16.86 -14.05
CA LEU A 12 -7.48 15.64 -13.97
C LEU A 12 -8.15 14.43 -14.63
N THR A 13 -9.48 14.33 -14.59
CA THR A 13 -10.20 13.24 -15.26
C THR A 13 -10.20 13.40 -16.78
N LEU A 14 -10.29 14.63 -17.29
CA LEU A 14 -10.32 14.92 -18.74
C LEU A 14 -8.95 14.93 -19.40
N SER A 15 -7.87 15.16 -18.66
CA SER A 15 -6.50 15.13 -19.21
C SER A 15 -5.96 13.71 -19.45
N THR A 16 -6.71 12.66 -19.08
CA THR A 16 -6.31 11.26 -19.32
C THR A 16 -6.48 10.79 -20.77
N SER A 17 -7.03 11.62 -21.66
CA SER A 17 -7.31 11.28 -23.07
C SER A 17 -6.39 12.01 -24.06
N ILE A 18 -5.09 12.07 -23.81
CA ILE A 18 -4.12 12.50 -24.81
C ILE A 18 -3.73 11.28 -25.65
N TYR A 19 -4.47 11.04 -26.74
CA TYR A 19 -4.12 10.09 -27.81
C TYR A 19 -3.10 10.70 -28.78
N GLY A 20 -2.08 11.37 -28.26
CA GLY A 20 -1.12 12.16 -29.02
C GLY A 20 0.21 11.45 -29.24
N GLN A 21 0.21 10.28 -29.88
CA GLN A 21 1.33 9.68 -30.63
C GLN A 21 0.93 8.25 -31.04
N GLN A 22 0.32 8.14 -32.22
CA GLN A 22 0.15 6.88 -32.91
C GLN A 22 1.21 6.85 -34.03
N THR A 23 2.45 6.53 -33.66
CA THR A 23 3.44 6.09 -34.65
C THR A 23 3.11 4.66 -35.01
N ASN A 24 2.92 4.39 -36.30
CA ASN A 24 2.80 3.05 -36.87
C ASN A 24 4.16 2.35 -36.83
N ASP A 25 4.72 2.17 -35.64
CA ASP A 25 5.79 1.22 -35.44
C ASP A 25 5.14 -0.16 -35.41
N VAL A 26 5.69 -1.08 -36.20
CA VAL A 26 5.25 -2.47 -36.26
C VAL A 26 5.44 -3.08 -34.86
N GLU A 27 4.45 -2.93 -33.99
CA GLU A 27 4.39 -3.59 -32.69
C GLU A 27 4.39 -5.09 -33.01
N SER A 28 5.54 -5.72 -32.81
CA SER A 28 5.58 -7.16 -32.61
C SER A 28 4.49 -7.44 -31.57
N LYS A 29 3.51 -8.30 -31.89
CA LYS A 29 2.42 -8.65 -30.98
C LYS A 29 3.05 -9.25 -29.72
N GLU A 30 3.39 -8.41 -28.75
CA GLU A 30 3.89 -8.84 -27.46
C GLU A 30 2.80 -9.73 -26.87
N LYS A 31 3.13 -11.00 -26.65
CA LYS A 31 2.21 -11.91 -25.97
C LYS A 31 2.02 -11.41 -24.54
N THR A 32 0.96 -10.65 -24.30
CA THR A 32 0.58 -10.15 -22.99
C THR A 32 -0.01 -11.26 -22.14
N ASN A 33 0.82 -12.20 -21.71
CA ASN A 33 0.40 -13.24 -20.77
C ASN A 33 0.10 -12.61 -19.40
N PRO A 34 -0.92 -13.09 -18.69
CA PRO A 34 -1.19 -12.61 -17.35
C PRO A 34 -0.06 -12.99 -16.38
N ILE A 35 0.22 -12.12 -15.42
CA ILE A 35 1.25 -12.32 -14.39
C ILE A 35 0.56 -12.37 -13.03
N ILE A 36 0.87 -13.41 -12.26
CA ILE A 36 0.38 -13.57 -10.89
C ILE A 36 1.57 -13.53 -9.96
N TYR A 37 1.48 -12.70 -8.92
CA TYR A 37 2.53 -12.59 -7.92
C TYR A 37 1.99 -12.25 -6.54
N ALA A 38 2.66 -12.75 -5.52
CA ALA A 38 2.46 -12.38 -4.13
C ALA A 38 3.49 -11.34 -3.71
N GLU A 39 3.12 -10.45 -2.80
CA GLU A 39 3.99 -9.42 -2.25
C GLU A 39 3.80 -9.30 -0.75
N LEU A 40 4.91 -9.11 -0.04
CA LEU A 40 4.98 -8.62 1.33
C LEU A 40 5.48 -7.19 1.30
N PHE A 41 4.88 -6.29 2.07
CA PHE A 41 5.37 -4.92 2.19
C PHE A 41 5.34 -4.46 3.65
N GLY A 42 6.19 -3.49 3.98
CA GLY A 42 6.21 -2.89 5.30
C GLY A 42 7.14 -1.68 5.40
N GLY A 43 6.82 -0.77 6.31
CA GLY A 43 7.58 0.45 6.54
C GLY A 43 6.92 1.38 7.55
N PHE A 44 7.31 2.65 7.50
CA PHE A 44 6.78 3.68 8.38
C PHE A 44 5.44 4.18 7.86
N SER A 45 4.56 4.58 8.77
CA SER A 45 3.25 5.14 8.46
C SER A 45 2.83 6.21 9.43
N ALA A 46 1.92 7.06 8.99
CA ALA A 46 1.26 8.07 9.80
C ALA A 46 -0.27 7.89 9.71
N MET A 47 -0.90 7.79 10.88
CA MET A 47 -2.34 7.89 11.13
C MET A 47 -2.63 9.16 11.94
N ASP A 48 -3.37 9.10 13.05
CA ASP A 48 -3.30 10.16 14.05
C ASP A 48 -1.89 10.21 14.68
N HIS A 49 -1.24 9.04 14.82
CA HIS A 49 0.13 8.91 15.31
C HIS A 49 1.04 8.21 14.30
N VAL A 50 2.35 8.45 14.46
CA VAL A 50 3.38 7.78 13.67
C VAL A 50 3.56 6.35 14.17
N GLY A 51 3.78 5.43 13.25
CA GLY A 51 4.12 4.06 13.59
C GLY A 51 4.54 3.25 12.37
N PHE A 52 4.22 1.97 12.39
CA PHE A 52 4.59 1.03 11.35
C PHE A 52 3.35 0.46 10.68
N SER A 53 3.46 0.25 9.39
CA SER A 53 2.46 -0.46 8.61
C SER A 53 3.10 -1.54 7.78
N GLY A 54 2.35 -2.60 7.51
CA GLY A 54 2.78 -3.65 6.60
C GLY A 54 1.62 -4.55 6.21
N GLY A 55 1.87 -5.43 5.25
CA GLY A 55 0.80 -6.22 4.68
C GLY A 55 1.26 -7.25 3.66
N VAL A 56 0.26 -7.97 3.15
CA VAL A 56 0.39 -8.93 2.06
C VAL A 56 -0.50 -8.50 0.90
N GLU A 57 -0.08 -8.82 -0.31
CA GLU A 57 -0.84 -8.51 -1.50
C GLU A 57 -0.74 -9.62 -2.54
N LEU A 58 -1.89 -10.04 -3.07
CA LEU A 58 -1.97 -10.91 -4.23
C LEU A 58 -2.32 -10.08 -5.45
N ASN A 59 -1.47 -10.14 -6.46
CA ASN A 59 -1.57 -9.34 -7.65
C ASN A 59 -1.84 -10.20 -8.88
N TYR A 60 -2.74 -9.73 -9.73
CA TYR A 60 -3.04 -10.27 -11.05
C TYR A 60 -2.91 -9.15 -12.08
N GLN A 61 -1.95 -9.27 -12.98
CA GLN A 61 -1.76 -8.33 -14.08
C GLN A 61 -2.29 -8.92 -15.38
N TYR A 62 -3.12 -8.15 -16.09
CA TYR A 62 -3.52 -8.43 -17.47
C TYR A 62 -3.18 -7.23 -18.35
N LYS A 63 -2.28 -7.42 -19.31
CA LYS A 63 -1.70 -6.31 -20.11
C LYS A 63 -1.07 -5.26 -19.17
N LYS A 64 -1.53 -4.00 -19.26
CA LYS A 64 -1.11 -2.88 -18.40
C LYS A 64 -2.01 -2.71 -17.17
N SER A 65 -3.09 -3.49 -17.04
CA SER A 65 -4.01 -3.42 -15.91
C SER A 65 -3.54 -4.33 -14.78
N LEU A 66 -3.59 -3.82 -13.55
CA LEU A 66 -3.21 -4.52 -12.33
C LEU A 66 -4.43 -4.61 -11.41
N PHE A 67 -4.74 -5.82 -10.96
CA PHE A 67 -5.74 -6.10 -9.95
C PHE A 67 -5.04 -6.63 -8.72
N SER A 68 -5.37 -6.11 -7.54
CA SER A 68 -4.72 -6.55 -6.30
C SER A 68 -5.71 -6.80 -5.18
N LEU A 69 -5.53 -7.91 -4.47
CA LEU A 69 -6.14 -8.19 -3.18
C LEU A 69 -5.11 -7.83 -2.11
N ARG A 70 -5.39 -6.82 -1.29
CA ARG A 70 -4.47 -6.33 -0.27
C ARG A 70 -5.05 -6.57 1.12
N TYR A 71 -4.21 -7.10 2.00
CA TYR A 71 -4.39 -7.00 3.45
C TYR A 71 -3.28 -6.10 4.00
N ALA A 72 -3.64 -5.06 4.74
CA ALA A 72 -2.69 -4.17 5.38
C ALA A 72 -3.05 -4.00 6.85
N ASN A 73 -2.03 -3.85 7.69
CA ASN A 73 -2.17 -3.44 9.07
C ASN A 73 -1.36 -2.16 9.28
N ALA A 74 -1.98 -1.15 9.88
CA ALA A 74 -1.35 0.13 10.18
C ALA A 74 -1.45 0.41 11.68
N THR A 75 -0.32 0.72 12.30
CA THR A 75 -0.24 0.98 13.74
C THR A 75 0.29 2.38 14.02
N GLY A 76 -0.22 2.99 15.09
CA GLY A 76 0.22 4.29 15.59
C GLY A 76 0.66 4.21 17.05
N TYR A 77 1.78 4.83 17.39
CA TYR A 77 2.36 4.79 18.72
C TYR A 77 2.40 6.18 19.37
N ILE A 78 2.05 6.24 20.66
CA ILE A 78 2.17 7.44 21.50
C ILE A 78 3.29 7.21 22.51
N SER A 79 4.13 8.22 22.72
CA SER A 79 5.11 8.23 23.80
C SER A 79 4.43 8.45 25.15
N ASN A 80 4.81 7.65 26.14
CA ASN A 80 4.55 7.96 27.53
C ASN A 80 5.39 9.15 27.95
N GLU A 81 4.86 9.95 28.88
CA GLU A 81 5.67 10.95 29.57
C GLU A 81 6.89 10.29 30.24
N ILE A 82 7.97 11.07 30.39
CA ILE A 82 9.23 10.62 30.97
C ILE A 82 8.97 10.22 32.42
N ASN A 83 9.11 8.93 32.72
CA ASN A 83 9.08 8.45 34.10
C ASN A 83 10.41 8.84 34.77
N PRO A 84 10.42 9.49 35.95
CA PRO A 84 11.65 9.87 36.65
C PRO A 84 12.56 8.68 37.01
N PHE A 85 12.06 7.44 36.97
CA PHE A 85 12.81 6.21 37.22
C PHE A 85 13.30 5.49 35.96
N PHE A 86 12.88 5.91 34.77
CA PHE A 86 13.27 5.26 33.51
C PHE A 86 13.65 6.33 32.46
N PRO A 87 14.95 6.52 32.15
CA PRO A 87 15.42 7.60 31.27
C PRO A 87 15.10 7.36 29.78
N PHE A 88 14.41 6.26 29.45
CA PHE A 88 14.04 5.93 28.09
C PHE A 88 12.52 6.12 27.88
N PRO A 89 12.10 6.86 26.83
CA PRO A 89 10.70 7.01 26.51
C PRO A 89 10.09 5.63 26.19
N THR A 90 9.01 5.30 26.86
CA THR A 90 8.24 4.08 26.57
C THR A 90 7.10 4.43 25.63
N TYR A 91 6.78 3.57 24.68
CA TYR A 91 5.71 3.79 23.70
C TYR A 91 4.61 2.76 23.90
N TYR A 92 3.35 3.17 23.69
CA TYR A 92 2.23 2.24 23.63
C TYR A 92 1.52 2.33 22.28
N LYS A 93 0.96 1.18 21.84
CA LYS A 93 0.15 1.11 20.64
C LYS A 93 -1.19 1.79 20.91
N SER A 94 -1.37 2.96 20.30
CA SER A 94 -2.57 3.78 20.40
C SER A 94 -3.59 3.49 19.30
N GLU A 95 -3.12 2.98 18.17
CA GLU A 95 -3.94 2.71 17.00
C GLU A 95 -3.51 1.38 16.37
N ASP A 96 -4.48 0.59 15.95
CA ASP A 96 -4.29 -0.65 15.21
C ASP A 96 -5.42 -0.79 14.17
N ASN A 97 -5.10 -0.55 12.90
CA ASN A 97 -6.03 -0.55 11.80
C ASN A 97 -5.76 -1.72 10.85
N SER A 98 -6.67 -2.69 10.80
CA SER A 98 -6.64 -3.79 9.83
C SER A 98 -7.52 -3.46 8.62
N GLU A 99 -6.93 -3.52 7.44
CA GLU A 99 -7.56 -3.21 6.16
C GLU A 99 -7.61 -4.43 5.23
N TYR A 100 -8.78 -4.67 4.64
CA TYR A 100 -8.95 -5.57 3.49
C TYR A 100 -9.38 -4.75 2.29
N ALA A 101 -8.63 -4.82 1.20
CA ALA A 101 -8.78 -3.95 0.04
C ALA A 101 -8.78 -4.70 -1.30
N LEU A 102 -9.61 -4.21 -2.21
CA LEU A 102 -9.59 -4.55 -3.63
C LEU A 102 -9.08 -3.33 -4.39
N LEU A 103 -8.00 -3.50 -5.14
CA LEU A 103 -7.31 -2.44 -5.87
C LEU A 103 -7.36 -2.71 -7.37
N TYR A 104 -7.52 -1.64 -8.15
CA TYR A 104 -7.33 -1.64 -9.59
C TYR A 104 -6.40 -0.51 -9.99
N GLY A 105 -5.51 -0.80 -10.93
CA GLY A 105 -4.46 0.13 -11.29
C GLY A 105 -3.82 -0.16 -12.64
N ARG A 106 -2.74 0.58 -12.88
CA ARG A 106 -1.86 0.35 -14.04
C ARG A 106 -0.46 -0.02 -13.58
N ARG A 107 0.15 -0.92 -14.34
CA ARG A 107 1.52 -1.35 -14.17
C ARG A 107 2.28 -1.24 -15.49
N TRP A 108 3.42 -0.57 -15.43
CA TRP A 108 4.36 -0.43 -16.52
C TRP A 108 5.59 -1.26 -16.20
N MET A 109 5.99 -2.08 -17.17
CA MET A 109 7.13 -2.97 -17.06
C MET A 109 8.19 -2.50 -18.06
N SER A 110 9.43 -2.45 -17.59
CA SER A 110 10.63 -2.33 -18.41
C SER A 110 11.58 -3.45 -17.96
N GLU A 111 12.48 -3.92 -18.81
CA GLU A 111 13.30 -5.14 -18.65
C GLU A 111 13.40 -5.76 -17.25
N ARG A 112 13.88 -4.99 -16.25
CA ARG A 112 14.03 -5.43 -14.85
C ARG A 112 13.42 -4.48 -13.83
N ARG A 113 12.53 -3.60 -14.25
CA ARG A 113 11.91 -2.57 -13.42
C ARG A 113 10.41 -2.53 -13.66
N SER A 114 9.64 -2.25 -12.62
CA SER A 114 8.22 -1.96 -12.81
C SER A 114 7.78 -0.80 -11.95
N PHE A 115 6.92 0.03 -12.52
CA PHE A 115 6.20 1.06 -11.81
C PHE A 115 4.71 0.71 -11.84
N SER A 116 3.99 0.89 -10.74
CA SER A 116 2.55 0.72 -10.69
C SER A 116 1.88 1.77 -9.82
N VAL A 117 0.64 2.09 -10.15
CA VAL A 117 -0.25 2.95 -9.37
C VAL A 117 -1.62 2.32 -9.36
N SER A 118 -2.21 2.18 -8.17
CA SER A 118 -3.52 1.55 -7.97
C SER A 118 -4.35 2.31 -6.94
N ALA A 119 -5.66 2.25 -7.08
CA ALA A 119 -6.62 2.72 -6.09
C ALA A 119 -7.82 1.77 -6.05
N GLY A 120 -8.67 1.86 -5.03
CA GLY A 120 -9.76 0.92 -4.93
C GLY A 120 -10.75 1.17 -3.80
N ILE A 121 -11.26 0.07 -3.23
CA ILE A 121 -12.20 0.07 -2.11
C ILE A 121 -11.66 -0.81 -0.99
N SER A 122 -11.90 -0.40 0.26
CA SER A 122 -11.49 -1.20 1.42
C SER A 122 -12.52 -1.20 2.52
N CYS A 123 -12.46 -2.25 3.34
CA CYS A 123 -13.09 -2.34 4.65
C CYS A 123 -11.98 -2.33 5.71
N ASN A 124 -12.16 -1.52 6.75
CA ASN A 124 -11.15 -1.24 7.77
C ASN A 124 -11.76 -1.50 9.14
N ASN A 125 -10.97 -2.09 10.03
CA ASN A 125 -11.29 -2.26 11.44
C ASN A 125 -10.20 -1.57 12.26
N LEU A 126 -10.56 -0.49 12.95
CA LEU A 126 -9.67 0.27 13.82
C LEU A 126 -9.96 -0.04 15.28
N ASP A 127 -8.91 -0.41 16.00
CA ASP A 127 -8.84 -0.45 17.45
C ASP A 127 -7.99 0.74 17.93
N SER A 128 -8.65 1.72 18.53
CA SER A 128 -8.00 2.91 19.10
C SER A 128 -8.01 2.86 20.62
N LYS A 129 -6.83 3.09 21.22
CA LYS A 129 -6.62 3.18 22.65
C LYS A 129 -6.16 4.58 23.00
N ARG A 130 -6.97 5.29 23.79
CA ARG A 130 -6.60 6.59 24.35
C ARG A 130 -6.52 6.50 25.86
N ARG A 131 -5.46 7.06 26.43
CA ARG A 131 -5.39 7.26 27.88
C ARG A 131 -6.34 8.36 28.28
N PHE A 132 -6.97 8.17 29.42
CA PHE A 132 -7.66 9.23 30.14
C PHE A 132 -7.16 9.26 31.57
N ILE A 133 -7.14 10.47 32.14
CA ILE A 133 -6.90 10.69 33.56
C ILE A 133 -8.27 10.99 34.14
N ASP A 134 -8.72 10.16 35.08
CA ASP A 134 -9.85 10.50 35.92
C ASP A 134 -9.32 11.32 37.09
N GLU A 135 -9.50 12.64 37.01
CA GLU A 135 -9.00 13.60 38.01
C GLU A 135 -9.70 13.43 39.38
N GLU A 136 -10.90 12.87 39.43
CA GLU A 136 -11.64 12.65 40.69
C GLU A 136 -11.23 11.33 41.37
N ALA A 137 -10.87 10.31 40.59
CA ALA A 137 -10.55 8.97 41.09
C ALA A 137 -9.04 8.66 41.17
N GLU A 138 -8.16 9.61 40.80
CA GLU A 138 -6.69 9.42 40.65
C GLU A 138 -6.31 8.13 39.89
N THR A 139 -7.18 7.68 38.98
CA THR A 139 -7.05 6.38 38.33
C THR A 139 -6.66 6.54 36.87
N TYR A 140 -5.65 5.78 36.45
CA TYR A 140 -5.21 5.72 35.05
C TYR A 140 -5.97 4.62 34.31
N GLY A 141 -6.70 5.00 33.25
CA GLY A 141 -7.47 4.07 32.43
C GLY A 141 -7.16 4.17 30.93
N PHE A 142 -7.57 3.15 30.18
CA PHE A 142 -7.58 3.17 28.72
C PHE A 142 -9.01 3.11 28.21
N ASN A 143 -9.39 4.11 27.42
CA ASN A 143 -10.60 4.04 26.62
C ASN A 143 -10.26 3.35 25.31
N GLN A 144 -10.86 2.18 25.11
CA GLN A 144 -10.72 1.40 23.89
C GLN A 144 -11.95 1.60 23.02
N LYS A 145 -11.73 1.92 21.75
CA LYS A 145 -12.78 2.18 20.78
C LYS A 145 -12.55 1.33 19.54
N TYR A 146 -13.57 0.56 19.19
CA TYR A 146 -13.59 -0.24 17.98
C TYR A 146 -14.48 0.41 16.93
N GLU A 147 -13.95 0.63 15.73
CA GLU A 147 -14.71 1.19 14.61
C GLU A 147 -14.46 0.41 13.32
N THR A 148 -15.54 0.12 12.59
CA THR A 148 -15.48 -0.38 11.21
C THR A 148 -15.85 0.73 10.24
N PHE A 149 -15.08 0.91 9.17
CA PHE A 149 -15.36 1.92 8.15
C PHE A 149 -14.84 1.50 6.77
N TYR A 150 -15.39 2.13 5.74
CA TYR A 150 -14.98 1.95 4.36
C TYR A 150 -14.06 3.09 3.91
N GLY A 151 -13.20 2.79 2.95
CA GLY A 151 -12.19 3.74 2.48
C GLY A 151 -11.81 3.56 1.03
N VAL A 152 -11.00 4.51 0.55
CA VAL A 152 -10.37 4.49 -0.77
C VAL A 152 -8.88 4.19 -0.57
N PRO A 153 -8.47 2.91 -0.57
CA PRO A 153 -7.07 2.54 -0.54
C PRO A 153 -6.36 3.00 -1.81
N PHE A 154 -5.11 3.42 -1.67
CA PHE A 154 -4.25 3.81 -2.78
C PHE A 154 -2.84 3.25 -2.60
N GLU A 155 -2.11 3.13 -3.70
CA GLU A 155 -0.70 2.78 -3.69
C GLU A 155 0.04 3.20 -4.96
N ALA A 156 1.34 3.42 -4.81
CA ALA A 156 2.31 3.54 -5.88
C ALA A 156 3.54 2.69 -5.54
N SER A 157 3.96 1.82 -6.44
CA SER A 157 5.08 0.90 -6.23
C SER A 157 6.11 0.99 -7.34
N TYR A 158 7.38 0.92 -6.95
CA TYR A 158 8.49 0.78 -7.85
C TYR A 158 9.32 -0.43 -7.46
N LYS A 159 9.52 -1.37 -8.39
CA LYS A 159 10.18 -2.66 -8.13
C LYS A 159 11.30 -2.94 -9.10
N TRP A 160 12.30 -3.65 -8.61
CA TRP A 160 13.41 -4.24 -9.34
C TRP A 160 13.33 -5.76 -9.31
N PHE A 161 13.51 -6.40 -10.47
CA PHE A 161 13.48 -7.85 -10.61
C PHE A 161 14.90 -8.41 -10.67
N TYR A 162 15.15 -9.51 -9.94
CA TYR A 162 16.41 -10.22 -10.05
C TYR A 162 16.55 -10.90 -11.41
N LYS A 163 17.80 -11.00 -11.90
CA LYS A 163 18.10 -11.67 -13.16
C LYS A 163 17.81 -13.18 -13.04
N LYS A 164 17.07 -13.73 -14.00
CA LYS A 164 16.83 -15.17 -14.12
C LYS A 164 18.15 -15.91 -14.33
N LYS A 165 18.48 -16.88 -13.45
CA LYS A 165 19.63 -17.79 -13.65
C LYS A 165 19.19 -18.96 -14.54
N ARG A 166 20.05 -19.43 -15.45
CA ARG A 166 19.76 -20.49 -16.47
C ARG A 166 19.51 -21.92 -15.91
N SER A 167 19.09 -22.09 -14.66
CA SER A 167 18.94 -23.42 -14.03
C SER A 167 17.57 -24.06 -14.29
N LYS A 168 17.51 -25.38 -14.54
CA LYS A 168 16.35 -26.13 -15.07
C LYS A 168 15.30 -26.58 -14.02
N LEU A 169 15.24 -26.01 -12.82
CA LEU A 169 14.27 -26.40 -11.78
C LEU A 169 13.37 -25.23 -11.37
N ILE A 170 12.24 -25.55 -10.73
CA ILE A 170 11.09 -24.71 -10.29
C ILE A 170 11.44 -23.26 -9.87
N TYR A 171 12.66 -23.03 -9.37
CA TYR A 171 13.32 -21.73 -9.22
C TYR A 171 13.30 -20.82 -10.48
N ASN A 172 13.01 -21.36 -11.66
CA ASN A 172 12.83 -20.61 -12.91
C ASN A 172 11.43 -20.05 -13.13
N ALA A 173 10.43 -20.54 -12.38
CA ALA A 173 9.06 -20.07 -12.48
C ALA A 173 8.85 -18.80 -11.66
N LEU A 174 9.46 -18.74 -10.47
CA LEU A 174 9.34 -17.61 -9.55
C LEU A 174 10.49 -16.61 -9.74
N ILE A 175 10.16 -15.36 -10.01
CA ILE A 175 11.12 -14.25 -10.02
C ILE A 175 10.95 -13.45 -8.74
N PRO A 176 11.98 -13.38 -7.88
CA PRO A 176 11.96 -12.48 -6.75
C PRO A 176 12.10 -11.03 -7.23
N SER A 177 11.53 -10.12 -6.46
CA SER A 177 11.60 -8.69 -6.66
C SER A 177 11.69 -7.96 -5.33
N ILE A 178 12.39 -6.84 -5.34
CA ILE A 178 12.45 -5.90 -4.22
C ILE A 178 12.02 -4.53 -4.73
N GLY A 179 11.38 -3.71 -3.91
CA GLY A 179 10.85 -2.43 -4.33
C GLY A 179 10.60 -1.47 -3.18
N ALA A 180 10.27 -0.24 -3.54
CA ALA A 180 9.71 0.76 -2.64
C ALA A 180 8.22 0.91 -2.94
N LYS A 181 7.41 1.12 -1.90
CA LYS A 181 5.96 1.30 -2.00
C LYS A 181 5.52 2.46 -1.13
N ILE A 182 4.76 3.39 -1.73
CA ILE A 182 3.90 4.33 -1.01
C ILE A 182 2.51 3.72 -1.02
N PHE A 183 1.86 3.67 0.13
CA PHE A 183 0.53 3.08 0.26
C PHE A 183 -0.26 3.84 1.33
N GLY A 184 -1.58 3.76 1.26
CA GLY A 184 -2.43 4.42 2.24
C GLY A 184 -3.90 4.18 1.97
N ASN A 185 -4.72 4.91 2.70
CA ASN A 185 -6.17 4.87 2.60
C ASN A 185 -6.77 6.23 2.96
N ILE A 186 -7.63 6.72 2.08
CA ILE A 186 -8.45 7.91 2.32
C ILE A 186 -9.80 7.42 2.87
N SER A 187 -10.04 7.66 4.15
CA SER A 187 -11.25 7.25 4.87
C SER A 187 -11.47 8.10 6.13
N LYS A 188 -12.43 7.70 6.98
CA LYS A 188 -12.67 8.34 8.28
C LYS A 188 -11.40 8.44 9.13
N ASN A 189 -10.59 7.37 9.15
CA ASN A 189 -9.29 7.34 9.81
C ASN A 189 -8.24 7.09 8.72
N SER A 190 -7.86 8.16 8.03
CA SER A 190 -6.94 8.09 6.89
C SER A 190 -5.52 7.78 7.35
N TYR A 191 -4.76 7.08 6.51
CA TYR A 191 -3.35 6.82 6.77
C TYR A 191 -2.51 6.83 5.51
N ILE A 192 -1.23 7.12 5.66
CA ILE A 192 -0.22 7.04 4.60
C ILE A 192 1.03 6.35 5.13
N GLY A 193 1.65 5.53 4.29
CA GLY A 193 2.85 4.78 4.61
C GLY A 193 3.83 4.75 3.45
N PHE A 194 5.10 4.61 3.81
CA PHE A 194 6.21 4.40 2.88
C PHE A 194 7.07 3.27 3.40
N GLY A 195 7.40 2.33 2.51
CA GLY A 195 8.14 1.16 2.90
C GLY A 195 8.78 0.41 1.76
N LEU A 196 9.33 -0.74 2.12
CA LEU A 196 9.89 -1.70 1.18
C LEU A 196 8.86 -2.77 0.86
N SER A 197 8.94 -3.33 -0.35
CA SER A 197 8.12 -4.43 -0.81
C SER A 197 9.02 -5.55 -1.34
N ILE A 198 8.71 -6.80 -1.00
CA ILE A 198 9.36 -7.99 -1.54
C ILE A 198 8.28 -8.82 -2.22
N GLY A 199 8.46 -9.11 -3.51
CA GLY A 199 7.49 -9.84 -4.31
C GLY A 199 8.06 -11.12 -4.90
N LEU A 200 7.24 -12.15 -5.00
CA LEU A 200 7.54 -13.42 -5.64
C LEU A 200 6.42 -13.74 -6.63
N GLY A 201 6.78 -13.88 -7.91
CA GLY A 201 5.80 -13.97 -8.99
C GLY A 201 6.17 -14.91 -10.10
N PHE A 202 5.16 -15.47 -10.75
CA PHE A 202 5.35 -16.27 -11.95
C PHE A 202 5.69 -15.36 -13.13
N SER A 203 6.91 -15.49 -13.65
CA SER A 203 7.30 -14.80 -14.88
C SER A 203 6.97 -15.68 -16.07
N LYS A 204 5.95 -15.29 -16.84
CA LYS A 204 5.85 -15.70 -18.24
C LYS A 204 6.62 -14.69 -19.08
N GLU A 205 7.46 -15.23 -19.96
CA GLU A 205 8.47 -14.53 -20.75
C GLU A 205 7.98 -13.20 -21.34
N TYR A 206 8.78 -12.15 -21.12
CA TYR A 206 8.90 -11.03 -22.05
C TYR A 206 10.03 -11.43 -23.01
N LYS A 207 9.68 -11.77 -24.26
CA LYS A 207 10.65 -11.84 -25.35
C LYS A 207 10.63 -10.49 -26.05
#